data_AF-A0A5R2NBY7-F1
#
_entry.id   AF-A0A5R2NBY7-F1
#
_cell.length_a   1.000
_cell.length_b   1.000
_cell.length_c   1.000
_cell.angle_alpha   90.00
_cell.angle_beta   90.00
_cell.angle_gamma   90.00
#
_symmetry.space_group_name_H-M   'P 1'
#
loop_
_entity.id
_entity.type
_entity.pdbx_description
1 polymer ?
#
loop_
_entity_poly.entity_id
_entity_poly.type
_entity_poly.pdbx_seq_one_letter_code
_entity_poly.pdbx_strand_id
1 'polypeptide(L)' 'RLEKILPQGHQAVIHLTITDDFPLAQAFVIIEAVPVEEAPH' A
#
# COMPACT_ATOMS: atom_id res chain seq x y z
N ARG A 1 10.51 5.27 -2.59
CA ARG A 1 10.45 6.00 -1.28
C ARG A 1 9.71 5.20 -0.22
N LEU A 2 8.63 4.49 -0.55
CA LEU A 2 7.92 3.58 0.38
C LEU A 2 8.85 2.55 1.05
N GLU A 3 9.82 2.00 0.30
CA GLU A 3 10.84 1.07 0.82
C GLU A 3 11.62 1.59 2.04
N LYS A 4 11.71 2.91 2.25
CA LYS A 4 12.42 3.49 3.40
C LYS A 4 11.62 3.46 4.69
N ILE A 5 10.31 3.23 4.61
CA ILE A 5 9.40 3.18 5.77
C ILE A 5 8.86 1.76 6.01
N LEU A 6 9.16 0.82 5.10
CA LEU A 6 8.79 -0.58 5.28
C LEU A 6 9.81 -1.29 6.18
N PRO A 7 9.36 -2.20 7.05
CA PRO A 7 10.25 -3.14 7.74
C PRO A 7 11.02 -4.02 6.75
N GLN A 8 12.18 -4.52 7.17
CA GLN A 8 12.94 -5.47 6.37
C GLN A 8 12.13 -6.74 6.06
N GLY A 9 12.29 -7.29 4.85
CA GLY A 9 11.59 -8.50 4.43
C GLY A 9 10.08 -8.31 4.22
N HIS A 10 9.60 -7.07 4.12
CA HIS A 10 8.21 -6.75 3.81
C HIS A 10 8.11 -6.03 2.46
N GLN A 11 7.02 -6.29 1.75
CA GLN A 11 6.62 -5.54 0.56
C GLN A 11 5.41 -4.65 0.89
N ALA A 12 5.30 -3.52 0.19
CA ALA A 12 4.14 -2.65 0.31
C ALA A 12 2.99 -3.18 -0.54
N VAL A 13 1.82 -3.32 0.08
CA VAL A 13 0.53 -3.43 -0.61
C VAL A 13 -0.20 -2.09 -0.45
N ILE A 14 -0.70 -1.57 -1.57
CA ILE A 14 -1.39 -0.29 -1.60
C ILE A 14 -2.87 -0.56 -1.82
N HIS A 15 -3.69 -0.24 -0.81
CA HIS A 15 -5.13 -0.24 -0.94
C HIS A 15 -5.57 1.19 -1.21
N LEU A 16 -6.06 1.43 -2.43
CA LEU A 16 -6.48 2.74 -2.91
C LEU A 16 -7.98 2.73 -3.14
N THR A 17 -8.68 3.63 -2.46
CA THR A 17 -10.09 3.92 -2.73
C THR A 17 -10.20 5.37 -3.15
N ILE A 18 -10.89 5.63 -4.25
CA ILE A 18 -11.13 6.99 -4.76
C ILE A 18 -12.64 7.21 -4.90
N THR A 19 -13.08 8.39 -4.49
CA THR A 19 -14.42 8.92 -4.73
C THR A 19 -14.29 10.23 -5.48
N ASP A 20 -15.06 10.38 -6.56
CA ASP A 20 -15.05 11.57 -7.41
C ASP A 20 -16.47 12.15 -7.44
N ASP A 21 -16.71 13.16 -6.61
CA ASP A 21 -18.00 13.82 -6.43
C ASP A 21 -17.85 15.32 -6.71
N PHE A 22 -18.42 15.79 -7.82
CA PHE A 22 -18.24 17.18 -8.26
C PHE A 22 -18.57 18.20 -7.14
N PRO A 23 -17.66 19.15 -6.83
CA PRO A 23 -16.46 19.52 -7.59
C PRO A 23 -15.13 18.90 -7.08
N LEU A 24 -15.17 17.97 -6.14
CA LEU A 24 -13.99 17.47 -5.44
C LEU A 24 -13.77 15.96 -5.67
N ALA A 25 -12.50 15.58 -5.72
CA ALA A 25 -12.12 14.18 -5.62
C ALA A 25 -11.40 13.92 -4.30
N GLN A 26 -11.66 12.76 -3.72
CA GLN A 26 -11.02 12.30 -2.50
C GLN A 26 -10.43 10.92 -2.72
N ALA A 27 -9.26 10.68 -2.14
CA ALA A 27 -8.61 9.38 -2.12
C ALA A 27 -8.25 8.97 -0.69
N PHE A 28 -8.50 7.71 -0.35
CA PHE A 28 -7.94 7.05 0.82
C PHE A 28 -6.83 6.12 0.35
N VAL A 29 -5.64 6.28 0.93
CA VAL A 29 -4.48 5.43 0.63
C VAL A 29 -4.06 4.75 1.91
N ILE A 30 -4.16 3.42 1.93
CA ILE A 30 -3.64 2.58 3.00
C ILE A 30 -2.40 1.86 2.45
N ILE A 31 -1.29 2.00 3.16
CA ILE A 31 -0.04 1.30 2.84
C ILE A 31 0.13 0.21 3.89
N GLU A 32 0.03 -1.03 3.47
CA GLU A 32 0.22 -2.20 4.31
C GLU A 32 1.60 -2.80 4.03
N ALA A 33 2.32 -3.18 5.09
CA ALA A 33 3.57 -3.93 4.98
C ALA A 33 3.26 -5.41 5.21
N VAL A 34 3.37 -6.23 4.16
CA VAL A 34 3.18 -7.69 4.27
C VAL A 34 4.52 -8.40 4.11
N PRO A 35 4.79 -9.48 4.86
CA PRO A 35 5.99 -10.28 4.65
C PRO A 35 6.12 -10.72 3.19
N VAL A 36 7.34 -10.69 2.66
CA VAL A 36 7.63 -11.34 1.38
C VAL A 36 7.64 -12.84 1.67
N GLU A 37 6.62 -13.55 1.19
CA GLU A 37 6.51 -14.99 1.34
C GLU A 37 7.77 -15.64 0.71
N GLU A 38 8.63 -16.24 1.53
CA GLU A 38 9.68 -17.12 1.02
C GLU A 38 8.96 -18.30 0.37
N ALA A 39 9.00 -18.36 -0.97
CA ALA A 39 8.36 -19.44 -1.72
C ALA A 39 8.73 -20.79 -1.08
N PRO A 40 7.75 -21.66 -0.77
CA PRO A 40 8.04 -22.94 -0.17
C PRO A 40 8.92 -23.74 -1.14
N HIS A 41 10.09 -24.15 -0.65
CA HIS A 41 10.94 -25.15 -1.29
C HIS A 41 10.24 -26.52 -1.34
#